data_AF-A0A1E9VG85-F1
#
_entry.id   AF-A0A1E9VG85-F1
#
_cell.length_a   1.000
_cell.length_b   1.000
_cell.length_c   1.000
_cell.angle_alpha   90.00
_cell.angle_beta   90.00
_cell.angle_gamma   90.00
#
_symmetry.space_group_name_H-M   'P 1'
#
loop_
_entity.id
_entity.type
_entity.pdbx_description
1 polymer ?
#
loop_
_entity_poly.entity_id
_entity_poly.type
_entity_poly.pdbx_seq_one_letter_code
_entity_poly.pdbx_strand_id
1 'polypeptide(L)' 'MELDTNNHSVFLLGYPLILVVKHCKHVIDDVMSAYAKTAFERISESHHITLDE' A
#
# COMPACT_ATOMS: atom_id res chain seq x y z
N MET A 1 0.27 1.25 -22.03
CA MET A 1 0.12 1.93 -20.73
C MET A 1 -1.36 2.12 -20.52
N GLU A 2 -1.92 1.37 -19.58
CA GLU A 2 -3.33 1.51 -19.19
C GLU A 2 -3.42 2.69 -18.21
N LEU A 3 -4.31 3.64 -18.48
CA LEU A 3 -4.47 4.86 -17.67
C LEU A 3 -5.80 4.79 -16.94
N ASP A 4 -5.79 5.13 -15.66
CA ASP A 4 -7.00 5.25 -14.86
C ASP A 4 -7.73 6.55 -15.17
N THR A 5 -9.05 6.54 -15.01
CA THR A 5 -9.89 7.71 -15.25
C THR A 5 -10.88 7.92 -14.12
N ASN A 6 -11.18 9.18 -13.84
CA ASN A 6 -12.33 9.58 -13.05
C ASN A 6 -13.19 10.55 -13.89
N ASN A 7 -14.27 11.09 -13.32
CA ASN A 7 -15.24 11.92 -14.05
C ASN A 7 -14.64 13.16 -14.76
N HIS A 8 -13.45 13.62 -14.34
CA HIS A 8 -12.82 14.84 -14.86
C HIS A 8 -11.32 14.72 -15.17
N SER A 9 -10.68 13.58 -14.88
CA SER A 9 -9.24 13.41 -15.00
C SER A 9 -8.86 12.02 -15.54
N VAL A 10 -7.76 11.97 -16.27
CA VAL A 10 -7.05 10.75 -16.68
C VAL A 10 -5.67 10.78 -16.02
N PHE A 11 -5.26 9.70 -15.37
CA PHE A 11 -4.04 9.69 -14.56
C PHE A 11 -3.39 8.30 -14.49
N LEU A 12 -2.12 8.29 -14.08
CA LEU A 12 -1.36 7.10 -13.69
C LEU A 12 -0.41 7.51 -12.57
N LEU A 13 -0.66 7.00 -11.38
CA LEU A 13 0.04 7.41 -10.16
C LEU A 13 0.67 6.19 -9.49
N GLY A 14 2.00 6.08 -9.57
CA GLY A 14 2.79 5.06 -8.87
C GLY A 14 3.78 5.73 -7.92
N TYR A 15 3.61 5.51 -6.61
CA TYR A 15 4.44 6.14 -5.59
C TYR A 15 5.15 5.08 -4.74
N PRO A 16 6.47 5.21 -4.50
CA PRO A 16 7.15 4.37 -3.53
C PRO A 16 6.74 4.79 -2.11
N LEU A 17 6.19 3.84 -1.34
CA LEU A 17 5.79 4.07 0.05
C LEU A 17 6.77 3.37 1.00
N ILE A 18 7.36 4.14 1.92
CA ILE A 18 8.28 3.62 2.94
C ILE A 18 7.74 4.04 4.31
N LEU A 19 7.49 3.07 5.17
CA LEU A 19 6.95 3.26 6.51
C LEU A 19 7.89 2.62 7.53
N VAL A 20 7.98 3.22 8.71
CA VAL A 20 8.81 2.70 9.82
C VAL A 20 7.99 2.60 11.09
N VAL A 21 8.34 1.61 11.92
CA VAL A 21 7.73 1.48 13.24
C VAL A 21 8.16 2.62 14.15
N LYS A 22 7.29 2.98 15.09
CA LYS A 22 7.60 3.99 16.10
C LYS A 22 8.87 3.59 16.85
N HIS A 23 9.82 4.53 16.94
CA HIS A 23 11.14 4.36 17.55
C HIS A 23 12.11 3.39 16.83
N CYS A 24 11.84 3.01 15.58
CA CYS A 24 12.73 2.18 14.74
C CYS A 24 13.23 0.90 15.44
N LYS A 25 12.40 0.32 16.31
CA LYS A 25 12.73 -0.93 17.00
C LYS A 25 12.58 -2.11 16.05
N HIS A 26 13.39 -3.15 16.22
CA HIS A 26 13.25 -4.38 15.46
C HIS A 26 12.10 -5.22 16.05
N VAL A 27 10.87 -4.91 15.64
CA VAL A 27 9.63 -5.55 16.14
C VAL A 27 8.80 -6.22 15.03
N ILE A 28 9.26 -6.12 13.78
CA ILE A 28 8.61 -6.76 12.64
C ILE A 28 9.28 -8.13 12.47
N ASP A 29 8.73 -9.12 13.16
CA ASP A 29 9.03 -10.53 12.90
C ASP A 29 8.17 -11.07 11.74
N ASP A 30 8.44 -12.28 11.26
CA ASP A 30 7.74 -12.89 10.10
C ASP A 30 6.20 -12.89 10.27
N VAL A 31 5.71 -13.21 11.47
CA VAL A 31 4.28 -13.23 11.79
C VAL A 31 3.67 -11.83 11.73
N MET A 32 4.38 -10.83 12.27
CA MET A 32 3.92 -9.44 12.26
C MET A 32 3.96 -8.86 10.85
N SER A 33 4.96 -9.23 10.05
CA SER A 33 5.07 -8.88 8.65
C SER A 33 3.88 -9.42 7.85
N ALA A 34 3.56 -10.71 8.01
CA ALA A 34 2.42 -11.33 7.35
C ALA A 34 1.09 -10.66 7.73
N TYR A 35 0.89 -10.38 9.03
CA TYR A 35 -0.29 -9.66 9.49
C TYR A 35 -0.37 -8.24 8.91
N ALA A 36 0.75 -7.50 8.88
CA ALA A 36 0.82 -6.16 8.32
C ALA A 36 0.50 -6.16 6.81
N LYS A 37 1.02 -7.14 6.05
CA LYS A 37 0.69 -7.32 4.64
C LYS A 37 -0.82 -7.49 4.44
N THR A 38 -1.44 -8.42 5.15
CA THR A 38 -2.89 -8.65 5.06
C THR A 38 -3.71 -7.42 5.50
N ALA A 39 -3.27 -6.71 6.55
CA ALA A 39 -3.93 -5.47 6.96
C ALA A 39 -3.85 -4.41 5.86
N PHE A 40 -2.70 -4.29 5.20
CA PHE A 40 -2.49 -3.34 4.12
C PHE A 40 -3.33 -3.68 2.88
N GLU A 41 -3.39 -4.95 2.49
CA GLU A 41 -4.25 -5.45 1.39
C GLU A 41 -5.74 -5.15 1.63
N ARG A 42 -6.20 -5.32 2.87
CA ARG A 42 -7.60 -5.00 3.23
C ARG A 42 -7.91 -3.51 3.13
N ILE A 43 -6.96 -2.67 3.53
CA ILE A 43 -7.10 -1.20 3.45
C ILE A 43 -7.04 -0.77 1.98
N SER A 44 -6.12 -1.31 1.19
CA SER A 44 -5.97 -0.95 -0.22
C SER A 44 -7.21 -1.30 -1.03
N GLU A 45 -7.83 -2.46 -0.79
CA GLU A 45 -9.09 -2.86 -1.42
C GLU A 45 -10.21 -1.85 -1.12
N SER A 46 -10.35 -1.45 0.15
CA SER A 46 -11.37 -0.47 0.58
C SER A 46 -11.20 0.91 -0.07
N HIS A 47 -9.96 1.28 -0.41
CA HIS A 47 -9.61 2.57 -0.99
C HIS A 47 -9.39 2.53 -2.51
N HIS A 48 -9.66 1.39 -3.18
CA HIS A 48 -9.41 1.20 -4.62
C HIS A 48 -7.95 1.52 -5.00
N ILE A 49 -7.00 1.14 -4.14
CA ILE A 49 -5.56 1.31 -4.37
C ILE A 49 -5.00 -0.03 -4.85
N THR A 50 -4.27 0.01 -5.97
CA THR A 50 -3.50 -1.14 -6.45
C THR A 50 -2.13 -1.16 -5.75
N LEU A 51 -1.79 -2.29 -5.16
CA LEU A 51 -0.47 -2.54 -4.59
C LEU A 51 0.42 -3.20 -5.63
N ASP A 52 1.63 -2.66 -5.82
CA ASP A 52 2.68 -3.19 -6.70
C ASP A 52 3.93 -3.44 -5.84
N GLU A 53 4.70 -4.48 -6.17
CA GLU A 53 5.87 -4.94 -5.38
C GLU A 53 7.18 -4.22 -5.75
#